data_AF-A0A9P6XHX0-F1
#
_entry.id   AF-A0A9P6XHX0-F1
#
_cell.length_a   1.000
_cell.length_b   1.000
_cell.length_c   1.000
_cell.angle_alpha   90.00
_cell.angle_beta   90.00
_cell.angle_gamma   90.00
#
_symmetry.space_group_name_H-M   'P 1'
#
loop_
_entity.id
_entity.type
_entity.pdbx_description
1 polymer ?
#
loop_
_entity_poly.entity_id
_entity_poly.type
_entity_poly.pdbx_seq_one_letter_code
_entity_poly.pdbx_strand_id
1 'polypeptide(L)'
;MGKTQEETMSNPFIPKDAKLHALTRAEEENCFKELKANALEACQVPIKDFVDCSKEHNVTVMFTCRSKLKIMNNCLKERTSEEELDKLKLAKLSNKLKQ
;
A
#
# COMPACT_ATOMS: atom_id res chain seq x y z
N MET A 1 -28.17 -9.16 21.07
CA MET A 1 -27.24 -10.28 20.80
C MET A 1 -27.08 -10.38 19.29
N GLY A 2 -26.02 -9.78 18.75
CA GLY A 2 -25.80 -9.66 17.30
C GLY A 2 -25.24 -10.95 16.72
N LYS A 3 -25.86 -11.44 15.65
CA LYS A 3 -25.39 -12.61 14.91
C LYS A 3 -24.09 -12.30 14.17
N THR A 4 -23.13 -13.20 14.31
CA THR A 4 -21.83 -13.21 13.63
C THR A 4 -22.01 -13.33 12.12
N GLN A 5 -21.20 -12.59 11.36
CA GLN A 5 -21.32 -12.36 9.91
C GLN A 5 -21.08 -13.60 9.00
N GLU A 6 -21.05 -14.82 9.54
CA GLU A 6 -20.82 -16.04 8.75
C GLU A 6 -22.08 -16.58 8.04
N GLU A 7 -23.28 -16.13 8.40
CA GLU A 7 -24.53 -16.67 7.85
C GLU A 7 -24.91 -16.17 6.44
N THR A 8 -24.21 -15.19 5.84
CA THR A 8 -24.70 -14.53 4.60
C THR A 8 -24.02 -14.92 3.28
N MET A 9 -23.10 -15.90 3.24
CA MET A 9 -22.42 -16.28 1.99
C MET A 9 -22.37 -17.78 1.68
N SER A 10 -23.38 -18.57 2.03
CA SER A 10 -23.48 -19.95 1.54
C SER A 10 -24.21 -20.02 0.19
N ASN A 11 -23.47 -19.85 -0.91
CA ASN A 11 -23.99 -20.16 -2.25
C ASN A 11 -23.87 -21.69 -2.51
N PRO A 12 -24.99 -22.42 -2.70
CA PRO A 12 -24.99 -23.89 -2.85
C PRO A 12 -24.29 -24.42 -4.11
N PHE A 13 -23.86 -23.54 -5.02
CA PHE A 13 -23.12 -23.90 -6.24
C PHE A 13 -21.58 -23.85 -6.10
N ILE A 14 -21.05 -23.41 -4.96
CA ILE A 14 -19.59 -23.39 -4.74
C ILE A 14 -19.17 -24.75 -4.15
N PRO A 15 -18.35 -25.57 -4.85
CA PRO A 15 -17.83 -26.80 -4.28
C PRO A 15 -17.04 -26.47 -3.01
N LYS A 16 -17.26 -27.23 -1.93
CA LYS A 16 -16.69 -27.00 -0.59
C LYS A 16 -15.16 -26.96 -0.57
N ASP A 17 -14.53 -27.49 -1.61
CA ASP A 17 -13.07 -27.59 -1.78
C ASP A 17 -12.49 -26.42 -2.59
N ALA A 18 -13.33 -25.49 -3.08
CA ALA A 18 -12.89 -24.25 -3.67
C ALA A 18 -12.38 -23.32 -2.56
N LYS A 19 -11.18 -23.63 -2.05
CA LYS A 19 -10.40 -22.72 -1.21
C LYS A 19 -10.14 -21.49 -2.08
N LEU A 20 -10.99 -20.47 -1.95
CA LEU A 20 -10.79 -19.17 -2.58
C LEU A 20 -9.52 -18.59 -1.98
N HIS A 21 -8.41 -18.72 -2.69
CA HIS A 21 -7.12 -18.16 -2.29
C HIS A 21 -7.11 -16.66 -2.61
N ALA A 22 -8.08 -15.92 -2.09
CA ALA A 22 -8.03 -14.47 -2.11
C ALA A 22 -7.27 -13.98 -0.87
N LEU A 23 -6.50 -12.89 -1.01
CA LEU A 23 -6.10 -12.15 0.17
C LEU A 23 -7.36 -11.58 0.82
N THR A 24 -7.42 -11.69 2.14
CA THR A 24 -8.40 -10.94 2.93
C THR A 24 -8.10 -9.45 2.80
N ARG A 25 -9.12 -8.60 2.95
CA ARG A 25 -8.96 -7.14 2.92
C ARG A 25 -7.88 -6.64 3.89
N ALA A 26 -7.77 -7.28 5.06
CA ALA A 26 -6.73 -6.95 6.05
C ALA A 26 -5.32 -7.30 5.57
N GLU A 27 -5.14 -8.45 4.89
CA GLU A 27 -3.85 -8.83 4.29
C GLU A 27 -3.46 -7.89 3.14
N GLU A 28 -4.43 -7.45 2.33
CA GLU A 28 -4.19 -6.47 1.26
C GLU A 28 -3.79 -5.09 1.83
N GLU A 29 -4.48 -4.63 2.88
CA GLU A 29 -4.14 -3.38 3.56
C GLU A 29 -2.75 -3.45 4.20
N ASN A 30 -2.37 -4.58 4.79
CA ASN A 30 -1.01 -4.79 5.31
C ASN A 30 0.03 -4.80 4.20
N CYS A 31 -0.25 -5.44 3.07
CA CYS A 31 0.62 -5.41 1.89
C CYS A 31 0.86 -3.96 1.42
N PHE A 32 -0.19 -3.15 1.38
CA PHE A 32 -0.07 -1.74 1.01
C PHE A 32 0.73 -0.92 2.03
N LYS A 33 0.59 -1.20 3.33
CA LYS A 33 1.39 -0.56 4.39
C LYS A 33 2.86 -0.92 4.27
N GLU A 34 3.18 -2.20 4.05
CA GLU A 34 4.56 -2.67 3.84
C GLU A 34 5.20 -2.01 2.62
N LEU A 35 4.50 -1.98 1.49
CA LEU A 35 4.95 -1.31 0.27
C LEU A 35 5.22 0.19 0.50
N LYS A 36 4.32 0.88 1.22
CA LYS A 36 4.51 2.29 1.58
C LYS A 36 5.71 2.50 2.52
N ALA A 37 5.89 1.63 3.51
CA ALA A 37 7.04 1.72 4.42
C ALA A 37 8.36 1.60 3.65
N ASN A 38 8.45 0.61 2.76
CA ASN A 38 9.61 0.41 1.90
C ASN A 38 9.84 1.61 0.96
N ALA A 39 8.77 2.18 0.41
CA ALA A 39 8.85 3.38 -0.42
C ALA A 39 9.35 4.60 0.36
N LEU A 40 8.92 4.78 1.62
CA LEU A 40 9.37 5.86 2.49
C LEU A 40 10.86 5.74 2.82
N GLU A 41 11.35 4.54 3.10
CA GLU A 41 12.78 4.28 3.33
C GLU A 41 13.61 4.58 2.07
N ALA A 42 13.17 4.10 0.91
CA ALA A 42 13.85 4.34 -0.35
C ALA A 42 13.85 5.83 -0.76
N CYS A 43 12.79 6.57 -0.42
CA CYS A 43 12.64 7.99 -0.75
C CYS A 43 13.05 8.92 0.39
N GLN A 44 13.84 8.46 1.37
CA GLN A 44 14.25 9.29 2.51
C GLN A 44 14.94 10.60 2.11
N VAL A 45 15.79 10.55 1.08
CA VAL A 45 16.56 11.71 0.61
C VAL A 45 15.64 12.84 0.11
N PRO A 46 14.77 12.61 -0.89
CA PRO A 46 13.87 13.67 -1.36
C PRO A 46 12.83 14.09 -0.30
N ILE A 47 12.46 13.22 0.63
CA ILE A 47 11.62 13.59 1.78
C ILE A 47 12.36 14.57 2.68
N LYS A 48 13.62 14.30 3.01
CA LYS A 48 14.44 15.17 3.86
C LYS A 48 14.61 16.55 3.23
N ASP A 49 14.93 16.61 1.94
CA ASP A 49 15.04 17.87 1.18
C ASP A 49 13.75 18.71 1.24
N PHE A 50 12.58 18.06 1.12
CA PHE A 50 11.31 18.75 1.22
C PHE A 50 11.03 19.24 2.65
N VAL A 51 11.36 18.43 3.67
CA VAL A 51 11.19 18.78 5.08
C VAL A 51 12.08 19.96 5.46
N ASP A 52 13.34 19.95 5.04
CA ASP A 52 14.30 21.01 5.33
C ASP A 52 13.84 22.33 4.69
N CYS A 53 13.41 22.30 3.42
CA CYS A 53 12.82 23.48 2.75
C CYS A 53 11.54 23.98 3.45
N SER A 54 10.69 23.06 3.93
CA SER A 54 9.44 23.41 4.61
C SER A 54 9.67 24.09 5.96
N LYS A 55 10.73 23.71 6.69
CA LYS A 55 11.12 24.33 7.96
C LYS A 55 11.60 25.76 7.78
N GLU A 56 12.31 26.04 6.69
CA GLU A 56 12.82 27.37 6.37
C GLU A 56 11.71 28.33 5.91
N HIS A 57 10.73 27.82 5.15
CA HIS A 57 9.75 28.62 4.45
C HIS A 57 8.32 28.47 4.97
N ASN A 58 8.07 28.60 6.28
CA ASN A 58 6.78 28.40 6.94
C ASN A 58 5.50 28.77 6.12
N VAL A 59 5.44 29.98 5.54
CA VAL A 59 4.23 30.50 4.86
C VAL A 59 4.29 30.33 3.33
N THR A 60 5.50 30.24 2.74
CA THR A 60 5.71 30.19 1.29
C THR A 60 6.11 28.81 0.77
N VAL A 61 6.08 27.76 1.61
CA VAL A 61 6.43 26.36 1.28
C VAL A 61 5.84 25.91 -0.05
N MET A 62 4.55 26.16 -0.28
CA MET A 62 3.83 25.68 -1.47
C MET A 62 4.34 26.27 -2.78
N PHE A 63 5.01 27.43 -2.74
CA PHE A 63 5.64 28.05 -3.91
C PHE A 63 7.12 27.70 -3.98
N THR A 64 7.86 27.91 -2.88
CA THR A 64 9.32 27.76 -2.84
C THR A 64 9.74 26.29 -2.91
N CYS A 65 9.06 25.41 -2.17
CA CYS A 65 9.40 23.99 -2.05
C CYS A 65 8.65 23.11 -3.07
N ARG A 66 7.93 23.71 -4.02
CA ARG A 66 7.11 22.98 -5.02
C ARG A 66 7.94 22.00 -5.85
N SER A 67 9.17 22.37 -6.20
CA SER A 67 10.09 21.51 -6.95
C SER A 67 10.48 20.27 -6.14
N LYS A 68 10.86 20.47 -4.87
CA LYS A 68 11.21 19.39 -3.92
C LYS A 68 10.01 18.47 -3.64
N LEU A 69 8.82 19.05 -3.48
CA LEU A 69 7.57 18.29 -3.34
C LEU A 69 7.32 17.39 -4.56
N LYS A 70 7.56 17.89 -5.78
CA LYS A 70 7.41 17.10 -7.01
C LYS A 70 8.40 15.94 -7.07
N ILE A 71 9.66 16.17 -6.68
CA ILE A 71 10.69 15.12 -6.65
C ILE A 71 10.32 14.01 -5.65
N MET A 72 9.91 14.40 -4.44
CA MET A 72 9.42 13.45 -3.43
C MET A 72 8.24 12.62 -3.94
N ASN A 73 7.23 13.28 -4.52
CA ASN A 73 6.04 12.60 -5.04
C ASN A 73 6.37 11.69 -6.22
N ASN A 74 7.30 12.07 -7.10
CA ASN A 74 7.74 11.22 -8.20
C ASN A 74 8.42 9.95 -7.67
N CYS A 75 9.32 10.08 -6.70
CA CYS A 75 9.99 8.94 -6.07
C CYS A 75 8.97 7.96 -5.45
N LEU A 76 8.01 8.49 -4.68
CA LEU A 76 6.96 7.66 -4.08
C LEU A 76 6.12 6.98 -5.15
N LYS A 77 5.70 7.70 -6.20
CA LYS A 77 4.86 7.17 -7.27
C LYS A 77 5.54 6.03 -8.04
N GLU A 78 6.84 6.12 -8.29
CA GLU A 78 7.61 5.05 -8.96
C GLU A 78 7.64 3.76 -8.14
N ARG A 79 7.62 3.87 -6.80
CA ARG A 79 7.70 2.72 -5.89
C ARG A 79 6.35 2.22 -5.41
N THR A 80 5.31 3.04 -5.51
CA THR A 80 3.93 2.67 -5.15
C THR A 80 3.03 2.52 -6.36
N SER A 81 3.58 2.08 -7.50
CA SER A 81 2.80 1.78 -8.69
C SER A 81 1.87 0.57 -8.45
N GLU A 82 0.76 0.52 -9.18
CA GLU A 82 -0.17 -0.62 -9.12
C GLU A 82 0.55 -1.94 -9.49
N GLU A 83 1.51 -1.88 -10.41
CA GLU A 83 2.32 -3.04 -10.80
C GLU A 83 3.15 -3.63 -9.64
N GLU A 84 3.75 -2.79 -8.80
CA GLU A 84 4.52 -3.25 -7.64
C GLU A 84 3.62 -3.81 -6.54
N LEU A 85 2.44 -3.20 -6.36
CA LEU A 85 1.41 -3.72 -5.46
C LEU A 85 0.90 -5.09 -5.90
N ASP A 86 0.62 -5.26 -7.20
CA ASP A 86 0.15 -6.52 -7.76
C ASP A 86 1.20 -7.62 -7.64
N LYS A 87 2.49 -7.31 -7.89
CA LYS A 87 3.60 -8.25 -7.64
C LYS A 87 3.65 -8.70 -6.18
N LEU A 88 3.51 -7.79 -5.23
CA LEU A 88 3.51 -8.14 -3.80
C LEU A 88 2.29 -8.98 -3.41
N LYS A 89 1.11 -8.66 -3.94
CA LYS A 89 -0.10 -9.46 -3.74
C LYS A 89 0.08 -10.87 -4.30
N LEU A 90 0.59 -11.01 -5.53
CA LEU A 90 0.89 -12.30 -6.16
C LEU A 90 1.92 -13.10 -5.36
N ALA A 91 2.97 -12.45 -4.84
CA ALA A 91 3.95 -13.09 -3.97
C ALA A 91 3.29 -13.64 -2.69
N LYS A 92 2.47 -12.83 -2.00
CA LYS A 92 1.74 -13.29 -0.81
C LYS A 92 0.73 -14.40 -1.11
N LEU A 93 0.03 -14.33 -2.25
CA LEU A 93 -0.85 -15.41 -2.72
C LEU A 93 -0.08 -16.71 -2.91
N SER A 94 1.07 -16.66 -3.57
CA SER A 94 1.91 -17.84 -3.82
C SER A 94 2.43 -18.47 -2.53
N ASN A 95 2.76 -17.67 -1.52
CA ASN A 95 3.19 -18.16 -0.21
C ASN A 95 2.03 -18.84 0.54
N LYS A 96 0.82 -18.29 0.43
CA LYS A 96 -0.40 -18.86 1.03
C LYS A 96 -0.84 -20.17 0.37
N LEU A 97 -0.54 -20.35 -0.92
CA LEU A 97 -0.79 -21.60 -1.66
C LEU A 97 0.17 -22.74 -1.30
N LYS A 98 1.38 -22.41 -0.85
CA LYS A 98 2.41 -23.38 -0.43
C LYS A 98 2.26 -23.85 1.02
N GLN A 99 1.39 -23.19 1.81
CA GLN A 99 1.05 -23.55 3.19
C GLN A 99 -0.26 -24.37 3.23
#